data_AF-A0A6L4ZMV8-F1
#
_entry.id   AF-A0A6L4ZMV8-F1
#
_cell.length_a   1.000
_cell.length_b   1.000
_cell.length_c   1.000
_cell.angle_alpha   90.00
_cell.angle_beta   90.00
_cell.angle_gamma   90.00
#
_symmetry.space_group_name_H-M   'P 1'
#
loop_
_entity.id
_entity.type
_entity.pdbx_description
1 polymer ?
#
loop_
_entity_poly.entity_id
_entity_poly.type
_entity_poly.pdbx_seq_one_letter_code
_entity_poly.pdbx_strand_id
1 'polypeptide(L)'
;GGTRTASITGAFVSLVAALRKLKEQKKIDTIPVRDFVAAVSVGIVWGKVLLDLDYQEDSRAEVDMNIVRTGSGRFIEIQGTAETNPFTHEQMNEMVKLASQGIEQLIAAQRQILGNLR
;
A
#
# COMPACT_ATOMS: atom_id res chain seq x y z
N GLY A 1 7.41 -7.87 8.94
CA GLY A 1 6.37 -8.14 7.96
C GLY A 1 6.58 -7.23 6.78
N GLY A 2 5.56 -7.13 5.94
CA GLY A 2 5.42 -6.03 4.98
C GLY A 2 6.27 -6.10 3.71
N THR A 3 7.01 -7.19 3.44
CA THR A 3 7.86 -7.26 2.23
C THR A 3 7.06 -7.12 0.94
N ARG A 4 5.85 -7.70 0.88
CA ARG A 4 4.94 -7.60 -0.27
C ARG A 4 4.48 -6.16 -0.51
N THR A 5 3.99 -5.50 0.52
CA THR A 5 3.42 -4.14 0.46
C THR A 5 4.52 -3.10 0.22
N ALA A 6 5.68 -3.26 0.86
CA ALA A 6 6.88 -2.47 0.58
C ALA A 6 7.34 -2.65 -0.87
N SER A 7 7.32 -3.87 -1.40
CA SER A 7 7.69 -4.14 -2.80
C SER A 7 6.75 -3.44 -3.79
N ILE A 8 5.43 -3.44 -3.54
CA ILE A 8 4.46 -2.73 -4.39
C ILE A 8 4.74 -1.22 -4.37
N THR A 9 4.91 -0.65 -3.17
CA THR A 9 5.18 0.79 -2.98
C THR A 9 6.48 1.23 -3.65
N GLY A 10 7.56 0.44 -3.52
CA GLY A 10 8.86 0.73 -4.12
C GLY A 10 8.92 0.47 -5.64
N ALA A 11 8.23 -0.58 -6.11
CA ALA A 11 8.14 -0.91 -7.52
C ALA A 11 7.40 0.18 -8.31
N PHE A 12 6.37 0.79 -7.72
CA PHE A 12 5.68 1.93 -8.35
C PHE A 12 6.65 3.10 -8.62
N VAL A 13 7.46 3.47 -7.64
CA VAL A 13 8.46 4.55 -7.80
C VAL A 13 9.46 4.21 -8.90
N SER A 14 9.97 2.98 -8.88
CA SER A 14 10.93 2.49 -9.86
C SER A 14 10.35 2.47 -11.28
N LEU A 15 9.10 2.03 -11.44
CA LEU A 15 8.39 2.01 -12.71
C LEU A 15 8.24 3.42 -13.28
N VAL A 16 7.79 4.40 -12.47
CA VAL A 16 7.63 5.78 -12.91
C VAL A 16 8.98 6.38 -13.34
N ALA A 17 10.04 6.14 -12.57
CA ALA A 17 11.38 6.59 -12.91
C ALA A 17 11.88 6.00 -14.25
N ALA A 18 11.64 4.70 -14.47
CA ALA A 18 11.98 4.04 -15.73
C ALA A 18 11.19 4.60 -16.92
N LEU A 19 9.88 4.81 -16.77
CA LEU A 19 9.02 5.39 -17.81
C LEU A 19 9.44 6.82 -18.17
N ARG A 20 9.87 7.62 -17.19
CA ARG A 20 10.42 8.96 -17.44
C ARG A 20 11.67 8.92 -18.30
N LYS A 21 12.60 8.02 -17.99
CA LYS A 21 13.81 7.82 -18.79
C LYS A 21 13.46 7.42 -20.23
N LEU A 22 12.44 6.58 -20.42
CA LEU A 22 11.95 6.23 -21.77
C LEU A 22 11.35 7.43 -22.51
N LYS A 23 10.59 8.29 -21.82
CA LYS A 23 10.04 9.54 -22.38
C LYS A 23 11.14 10.54 -22.76
N GLU A 24 12.15 10.72 -21.91
CA GLU A 24 13.33 11.55 -22.19
C GLU A 24 14.11 11.05 -23.42
N GLN A 25 14.22 9.72 -23.56
CA GLN A 25 14.80 9.06 -24.73
C GLN A 25 13.89 9.07 -25.97
N LYS A 26 12.70 9.69 -25.90
CA LYS A 26 11.68 9.72 -26.97
C LYS A 26 11.26 8.33 -27.47
N LYS A 27 11.34 7.32 -26.60
CA LYS A 27 10.86 5.94 -26.90
C LYS A 27 9.36 5.79 -26.68
N ILE A 28 8.76 6.69 -25.90
CA ILE A 28 7.32 6.80 -25.67
C ILE A 28 6.95 8.28 -25.66
N ASP A 29 5.74 8.61 -26.12
CA ASP A 29 5.26 10.00 -26.16
C ASP A 29 4.80 10.51 -24.79
N THR A 30 4.22 9.62 -23.99
CA THR A 30 3.61 9.94 -22.69
C THR A 30 3.91 8.87 -21.66
N ILE A 31 3.80 9.23 -20.38
CA ILE A 31 3.93 8.27 -19.26
C ILE A 31 2.56 7.61 -19.06
N PRO A 32 2.40 6.30 -19.29
CA PRO A 32 1.10 5.61 -19.25
C PRO A 32 0.67 5.24 -17.81
N VAL A 33 0.82 6.16 -16.85
CA VAL A 33 0.44 5.93 -15.44
C VAL A 33 -0.79 6.76 -15.12
N ARG A 34 -1.87 6.11 -14.67
CA ARG A 34 -3.18 6.74 -14.43
C ARG A 34 -3.29 7.39 -13.06
N ASP A 35 -2.65 6.82 -12.05
CA ASP A 35 -2.71 7.26 -10.66
C ASP A 35 -1.50 6.72 -9.88
N PHE A 36 -1.25 7.27 -8.69
CA PHE A 36 -0.30 6.71 -7.74
C PHE A 36 -0.79 5.37 -7.20
N VAL A 37 0.14 4.51 -6.77
CA VAL A 37 -0.17 3.24 -6.11
C VAL A 37 0.77 3.03 -4.93
N ALA A 38 0.20 2.68 -3.79
CA ALA A 38 0.93 2.25 -2.61
C ALA A 38 0.14 1.19 -1.84
N ALA A 39 0.84 0.46 -0.98
CA ALA A 39 0.30 -0.63 -0.21
C ALA A 39 0.87 -0.66 1.20
N VAL A 40 0.08 -1.16 2.15
CA VAL A 40 0.48 -1.38 3.56
C VAL A 40 -0.10 -2.70 4.07
N SER A 41 0.56 -3.29 5.06
CA SER A 41 -0.04 -4.33 5.90
C SER A 41 -0.70 -3.69 7.11
N VAL A 42 -1.77 -4.29 7.60
CA VAL A 42 -2.51 -3.91 8.80
C VAL A 42 -3.03 -5.19 9.42
N GLY A 43 -3.13 -5.25 10.74
CA GLY A 43 -3.63 -6.46 11.40
C GLY A 43 -4.07 -6.24 12.82
N ILE A 44 -4.56 -7.32 13.45
CA ILE A 44 -4.96 -7.32 14.85
C ILE A 44 -3.92 -8.11 15.63
N VAL A 45 -3.28 -7.48 16.61
CA VAL A 45 -2.30 -8.11 17.49
C VAL A 45 -2.70 -7.81 18.94
N TRP A 46 -2.92 -8.84 19.74
CA TRP A 46 -3.40 -8.71 21.13
C TRP A 46 -4.68 -7.87 21.24
N GLY A 47 -5.62 -8.09 20.32
CA GLY A 47 -6.89 -7.36 20.24
C GLY A 47 -6.79 -5.90 19.78
N LYS A 48 -5.63 -5.43 19.32
CA LYS A 48 -5.43 -4.05 18.84
C LYS A 48 -5.13 -4.01 17.35
N VAL A 49 -5.74 -3.06 16.64
CA VAL A 49 -5.43 -2.79 15.23
C VAL A 49 -4.10 -2.05 15.12
N LEU A 50 -3.14 -2.64 14.42
CA LEU A 50 -1.80 -2.10 14.18
C LEU A 50 -1.51 -1.98 12.67
N LEU A 51 -0.76 -0.95 12.31
CA LEU A 51 -0.35 -0.64 10.93
C LEU A 51 1.12 -1.01 10.74
N ASP A 52 1.46 -1.50 9.54
CA ASP A 52 2.83 -1.78 9.09
C ASP A 52 3.58 -2.76 10.01
N LEU A 53 2.97 -3.95 10.18
CA LEU A 53 3.45 -4.98 11.11
C LEU A 53 4.91 -5.37 10.83
N ASP A 54 5.74 -5.30 11.87
CA ASP A 54 7.08 -5.87 11.85
C ASP A 54 7.03 -7.41 11.83
N TYR A 55 8.18 -8.09 11.78
CA TYR A 55 8.18 -9.56 11.67
C TYR A 55 7.62 -10.26 12.92
N GLN A 56 7.90 -9.72 14.10
CA GLN A 56 7.43 -10.30 15.35
C GLN A 56 5.92 -10.09 15.51
N GLU A 57 5.42 -8.92 15.14
CA GLU A 57 3.99 -8.58 15.16
C GLU A 57 3.21 -9.45 14.17
N ASP A 58 3.70 -9.57 12.94
CA ASP A 58 3.12 -10.38 11.87
C ASP A 58 3.03 -11.86 12.27
N SER A 59 4.09 -12.41 12.88
CA SER A 59 4.10 -13.80 13.35
C SER A 59 3.12 -14.11 14.48
N ARG A 60 2.55 -13.07 15.11
CA ARG A 60 1.63 -13.17 16.25
C ARG A 60 0.26 -12.56 15.95
N ALA A 61 0.02 -12.13 14.71
CA ALA A 61 -1.21 -11.48 14.33
C ALA A 61 -2.38 -12.46 14.40
N GLU A 62 -3.47 -12.03 15.01
CA GLU A 62 -4.75 -12.74 15.00
C GLU A 62 -5.42 -12.62 13.62
N VAL A 63 -5.18 -11.49 12.96
CA VAL A 63 -5.63 -11.14 11.61
C VAL A 63 -4.50 -10.42 10.90
N ASP A 64 -4.17 -10.87 9.70
CA ASP A 64 -3.30 -10.14 8.76
C ASP A 64 -4.14 -9.63 7.58
N MET A 65 -3.87 -8.40 7.14
CA MET A 65 -4.53 -7.79 6.01
C MET A 65 -3.57 -6.92 5.21
N ASN A 66 -3.50 -7.19 3.91
CA ASN A 66 -2.75 -6.39 2.95
C ASN A 66 -3.73 -5.56 2.12
N ILE A 67 -3.46 -4.25 2.00
CA ILE A 67 -4.31 -3.31 1.27
C ILE A 67 -3.47 -2.55 0.25
N VAL A 68 -3.98 -2.47 -0.99
CA VAL A 68 -3.41 -1.69 -2.09
C VAL A 68 -4.44 -0.65 -2.54
N ARG A 69 -4.04 0.64 -2.56
CA ARG A 69 -4.92 1.74 -2.99
C ARG A 69 -4.26 2.63 -4.04
N THR A 70 -5.10 3.29 -4.82
CA THR A 70 -4.71 4.35 -5.73
C THR A 70 -4.50 5.68 -5.00
N GLY A 71 -3.82 6.63 -5.65
CA GLY A 71 -3.66 8.02 -5.21
C GLY A 71 -4.97 8.77 -4.98
N SER A 72 -6.02 8.40 -5.72
CA SER A 72 -7.41 8.90 -5.55
C SER A 72 -8.21 8.17 -4.46
N GLY A 73 -7.59 7.26 -3.70
CA GLY A 73 -8.22 6.57 -2.58
C GLY A 73 -9.10 5.37 -2.95
N ARG A 74 -9.07 4.91 -4.20
CA ARG A 74 -9.81 3.71 -4.64
C ARG A 74 -9.01 2.45 -4.29
N PHE A 75 -9.71 1.39 -3.91
CA PHE A 75 -9.08 0.09 -3.65
C PHE A 75 -8.74 -0.62 -4.96
N ILE A 76 -7.52 -1.14 -5.03
CA ILE A 76 -7.10 -2.09 -6.06
C ILE A 76 -7.24 -3.51 -5.51
N GLU A 77 -6.82 -3.71 -4.26
CA GLU A 77 -6.81 -5.01 -3.60
C GLU A 77 -7.03 -4.83 -2.09
N ILE A 78 -7.85 -5.71 -1.52
CA ILE A 78 -7.96 -5.93 -0.08
C ILE A 78 -7.90 -7.45 0.10
N GLN A 79 -6.88 -7.93 0.79
CA GLN A 79 -6.75 -9.34 1.14
C GLN A 79 -6.55 -9.44 2.65
N GLY A 80 -7.57 -9.94 3.35
CA GLY A 80 -7.51 -10.20 4.80
C GLY A 80 -7.63 -11.69 5.10
N THR A 81 -6.93 -12.15 6.13
CA THR A 81 -6.96 -13.53 6.61
C THR A 81 -6.99 -13.52 8.13
N ALA A 82 -8.00 -14.18 8.70
CA ALA A 82 -8.04 -14.47 10.13
C ALA A 82 -7.15 -15.69 10.38
N GLU A 83 -5.98 -15.48 10.98
CA GLU A 83 -5.04 -16.56 11.31
C GLU A 83 -5.49 -17.36 12.53
N THR A 84 -6.28 -16.72 13.41
CA THR A 84 -6.85 -17.36 14.60
C THR A 84 -8.37 -17.19 14.67
N ASN A 85 -8.85 -16.12 15.31
CA ASN A 85 -10.27 -15.85 15.47
C ASN A 85 -10.81 -15.03 14.28
N PRO A 86 -12.02 -15.33 13.78
CA PRO A 86 -12.71 -14.45 12.84
C PRO A 86 -12.84 -13.03 13.41
N PHE A 87 -12.73 -12.03 12.55
CA PHE A 87 -12.91 -10.62 12.91
C PHE A 87 -14.28 -10.10 12.52
N THR A 88 -14.75 -9.06 13.22
CA THR A 88 -16.04 -8.43 12.96
C THR A 88 -15.96 -7.41 11.82
N HIS A 89 -17.12 -6.98 11.35
CA HIS A 89 -17.22 -5.92 10.35
C HIS A 89 -16.63 -4.59 10.88
N GLU A 90 -16.82 -4.29 12.16
CA GLU A 90 -16.26 -3.10 12.81
C GLU A 90 -14.73 -3.12 12.81
N GLN A 91 -14.14 -4.27 13.14
CA GLN A 91 -12.69 -4.46 13.09
C GLN A 91 -12.15 -4.35 11.66
N MET A 92 -12.87 -4.89 10.67
CA MET A 92 -12.54 -4.70 9.26
C MET A 92 -12.49 -3.21 8.89
N ASN A 93 -13.51 -2.45 9.29
CA ASN A 93 -13.59 -1.01 9.01
C ASN A 93 -12.47 -0.23 9.69
N GLU A 94 -12.10 -0.60 10.92
CA GLU A 94 -10.98 0.02 11.65
C GLU A 94 -9.64 -0.23 10.94
N MET A 95 -9.37 -1.48 10.53
CA MET A 95 -8.19 -1.84 9.75
C MET A 95 -8.13 -1.07 8.42
N VAL A 96 -9.23 -1.05 7.66
CA VAL A 96 -9.32 -0.34 6.37
C VAL A 96 -9.09 1.15 6.56
N LYS A 97 -9.65 1.76 7.61
CA LYS A 97 -9.45 3.17 7.93
C LYS A 97 -7.99 3.48 8.24
N LEU A 98 -7.35 2.68 9.09
CA LEU A 98 -5.96 2.90 9.46
C LEU A 98 -5.00 2.70 8.27
N ALA A 99 -5.20 1.63 7.50
CA ALA A 99 -4.44 1.38 6.28
C ALA A 99 -4.62 2.50 5.24
N SER A 100 -5.82 3.04 5.13
CA SER A 100 -6.12 4.17 4.25
C SER A 100 -5.27 5.39 4.56
N GLN A 101 -5.14 5.74 5.86
CA GLN A 101 -4.31 6.86 6.33
C GLN A 101 -2.81 6.59 6.10
N GLY A 102 -2.35 5.35 6.32
CA GLY A 102 -0.96 4.96 6.05
C GLY A 102 -0.60 5.08 4.56
N ILE A 103 -1.48 4.57 3.69
CA ILE A 103 -1.27 4.66 2.23
C ILE A 103 -1.25 6.11 1.75
N GLU A 104 -2.10 6.99 2.30
CA GLU A 104 -2.09 8.42 1.98
C GLU A 104 -0.73 9.07 2.30
N GLN A 105 -0.11 8.69 3.42
CA GLN A 105 1.24 9.17 3.79
C GLN A 105 2.32 8.64 2.83
N LEU A 106 2.25 7.37 2.44
CA LEU A 106 3.18 6.79 1.46
C LEU A 106 3.06 7.46 0.08
N ILE A 107 1.83 7.71 -0.38
CA ILE A 107 1.59 8.44 -1.64
C ILE A 107 2.12 9.87 -1.54
N ALA A 108 1.97 10.54 -0.40
CA ALA A 108 2.53 11.88 -0.19
C ALA A 108 4.06 11.86 -0.33
N ALA A 109 4.74 10.87 0.27
CA ALA A 109 6.19 10.69 0.12
C ALA A 109 6.60 10.38 -1.34
N GLN A 110 5.86 9.49 -2.03
CA GLN A 110 6.08 9.22 -3.46
C GLN A 110 5.94 10.49 -4.31
N ARG A 111 4.94 11.35 -4.01
CA ARG A 111 4.72 12.63 -4.71
C ARG A 111 5.85 13.62 -4.46
N GLN A 112 6.47 13.64 -3.29
CA GLN A 112 7.63 14.50 -3.04
C GLN A 112 8.83 14.10 -3.91
N ILE A 113 9.02 12.80 -4.14
CA ILE A 113 10.15 12.28 -4.94
C ILE A 113 9.86 12.39 -6.44
N LEU A 114 8.65 12.00 -6.86
CA LEU A 114 8.30 11.94 -8.26
C LEU A 114 7.72 13.26 -8.77
N GLY A 115 7.02 14.06 -7.97
CA GLY A 115 6.23 15.18 -8.48
C GLY A 115 5.02 14.70 -9.29
N ASN A 116 4.64 15.44 -10.34
CA ASN A 116 3.48 15.10 -11.16
C ASN A 116 3.75 13.93 -12.13
N LEU A 117 2.76 13.07 -12.32
CA LEU A 117 2.86 11.91 -13.23
C LEU A 117 2.71 12.26 -14.72
N ARG A 118 2.35 13.51 -15.04
CA ARG A 118 2.15 14.00 -16.42
C ARG A 118 3.38 14.74 -16.93
#